data_AF-A0AAN8F804-F1
#
_entry.id   AF-A0AAN8F804-F1
#
_cell.length_a   1.000
_cell.length_b   1.000
_cell.length_c   1.000
_cell.angle_alpha   90.00
_cell.angle_beta   90.00
_cell.angle_gamma   90.00
#
_symmetry.space_group_name_H-M   'P 1'
#
loop_
_entity.id
_entity.type
_entity.pdbx_description
1 polymer ?
#
loop_
_entity_poly.entity_id
_entity_poly.type
_entity_poly.pdbx_seq_one_letter_code
_entity_poly.pdbx_strand_id
1 'polypeptide(L)'
;MPTDADIPEDRSAPTQQIEDQEDITDTVIRLDPRDLHTVIQRVKADATSTSQSPSARHSFKREGFGRQFDFNNTIIKKLSQLQNIEGVTVIISEVIQDLVVRNETLKIADSHLQVFQFLDIKSKAR
;
A
#
# COMPACT_ATOMS: atom_id res chain seq x y z
N MET A 1 -23.80 9.32 -57.12
CA MET A 1 -24.18 10.74 -57.32
C MET A 1 -25.57 10.74 -57.90
N PRO A 2 -26.60 11.24 -57.19
CA PRO A 2 -26.82 12.62 -56.68
C PRO A 2 -27.17 12.65 -55.16
N THR A 3 -27.48 13.71 -54.39
CA THR A 3 -27.17 15.16 -54.28
C THR A 3 -27.63 15.56 -52.86
N ASP A 4 -26.95 16.50 -52.22
CA ASP A 4 -27.23 17.10 -50.89
C ASP A 4 -28.63 17.70 -50.72
N ALA A 5 -29.12 17.69 -49.47
CA ALA A 5 -30.13 18.61 -48.94
C ALA A 5 -29.95 18.81 -47.41
N ASP A 6 -29.12 19.80 -47.08
CA ASP A 6 -29.19 20.82 -46.02
C ASP A 6 -30.16 20.76 -44.80
N ILE A 7 -29.54 20.97 -43.62
CA ILE A 7 -29.89 21.86 -42.46
C ILE A 7 -30.89 21.33 -41.39
N PRO A 8 -30.74 21.62 -40.05
CA PRO A 8 -29.97 22.73 -39.43
C PRO A 8 -28.98 22.42 -38.29
N GLU A 9 -28.01 23.33 -38.18
CA GLU A 9 -27.28 23.71 -36.97
C GLU A 9 -28.22 24.27 -35.88
N ASP A 10 -27.93 23.93 -34.62
CA ASP A 10 -27.78 24.86 -33.47
C ASP A 10 -28.14 24.15 -32.16
N ARG A 11 -27.12 23.94 -31.31
CA ARG A 11 -27.13 24.51 -29.94
C ARG A 11 -25.83 24.22 -29.23
N SER A 12 -25.06 25.29 -29.15
CA SER A 12 -24.00 25.56 -28.18
C SER A 12 -24.24 24.92 -26.80
N ALA A 13 -23.26 24.13 -26.35
CA ALA A 13 -22.92 24.03 -24.94
C ALA A 13 -21.39 24.00 -24.86
N PRO A 14 -20.75 24.99 -24.21
CA PRO A 14 -19.31 24.93 -24.00
C PRO A 14 -19.03 23.81 -23.01
N THR A 15 -18.41 22.73 -23.49
CA THR A 15 -17.77 21.74 -22.63
C THR A 15 -16.67 22.47 -21.87
N GLN A 16 -16.96 22.90 -20.65
CA GLN A 16 -15.94 23.35 -19.70
C GLN A 16 -15.04 22.15 -19.44
N GLN A 17 -13.95 22.06 -20.20
CA GLN A 17 -12.77 21.34 -19.78
C GLN A 17 -12.27 22.06 -18.54
N ILE A 18 -12.62 21.53 -17.37
CA ILE A 18 -11.92 21.83 -16.14
C ILE A 18 -10.56 21.15 -16.33
N GLU A 19 -9.65 21.88 -16.95
CA GLU A 19 -8.22 21.63 -16.82
C GLU A 19 -7.90 21.94 -15.36
N ASP A 20 -7.85 20.89 -14.53
CA ASP A 20 -7.14 20.94 -13.27
C ASP A 20 -5.66 21.14 -13.63
N GLN A 21 -5.29 22.41 -13.82
CA GLN A 21 -3.92 22.85 -13.86
C GLN A 21 -3.37 22.63 -12.45
N GLU A 22 -2.89 21.41 -12.20
CA GLU A 22 -1.99 21.12 -11.10
C GLU A 22 -0.77 22.01 -11.30
N ASP A 23 -0.82 23.19 -10.69
CA ASP A 23 0.33 24.08 -10.51
C ASP A 23 1.27 23.37 -9.53
N ILE A 24 1.96 22.35 -10.03
CA ILE A 24 3.15 21.78 -9.39
C ILE A 24 4.20 22.86 -9.52
N THR A 25 4.13 23.84 -8.62
CA THR A 25 5.25 24.70 -8.34
C THR A 25 6.37 23.77 -7.89
N ASP A 26 7.35 23.55 -8.78
CA ASP A 26 8.62 22.88 -8.51
C ASP A 26 9.32 23.67 -7.41
N THR A 27 8.88 23.43 -6.18
CA THR A 27 9.42 24.07 -5.00
C THR A 27 10.74 23.37 -4.76
N VAL A 28 11.81 23.90 -5.33
CA VAL A 28 13.17 23.40 -5.12
C VAL A 28 13.52 23.64 -3.65
N ILE A 29 13.28 22.63 -2.81
CA ILE A 29 13.64 22.66 -1.39
C ILE A 29 15.17 22.53 -1.30
N ARG A 30 15.85 23.67 -1.12
CA ARG A 30 17.29 23.69 -0.83
C ARG A 30 17.49 23.49 0.67
N LEU A 31 17.96 22.30 1.06
CA LEU A 31 18.32 22.00 2.44
C LEU A 31 19.67 22.68 2.80
N ASP A 32 19.78 23.24 4.01
CA ASP A 32 21.08 23.66 4.58
C ASP A 32 21.98 22.40 4.70
N PRO A 33 23.28 22.49 4.40
CA PRO A 33 24.26 21.45 4.72
C PRO A 33 24.09 20.78 6.11
N ARG A 34 23.66 21.50 7.14
CA ARG A 34 23.40 20.95 8.49
C ARG A 34 22.18 20.04 8.54
N ASP A 35 21.11 20.41 7.84
CA ASP A 35 19.90 19.61 7.76
C ASP A 35 20.17 18.32 7.00
N LEU A 36 20.92 18.42 5.90
CA LEU A 36 21.34 17.27 5.11
C LEU A 36 22.22 16.32 5.95
N HIS A 37 23.13 16.85 6.76
CA HIS A 37 23.95 16.05 7.68
C HIS A 37 23.10 15.34 8.75
N THR A 38 22.08 16.02 9.27
CA THR A 38 21.13 15.47 10.25
C THR A 38 20.34 14.31 9.65
N VAL A 39 19.85 14.46 8.42
CA VAL A 39 19.16 13.39 7.68
C VAL A 39 20.11 12.19 7.48
N ILE A 40 21.34 12.42 7.02
CA ILE A 40 22.33 11.34 6.82
C ILE A 40 22.63 10.61 8.12
N GLN A 41 22.82 11.32 9.24
CA GLN A 41 23.09 10.69 10.53
C GLN A 41 21.92 9.83 11.01
N ARG A 42 20.68 10.31 10.80
CA ARG A 42 19.49 9.57 11.20
C ARG A 42 19.30 8.30 10.37
N VAL A 43 19.49 8.39 9.05
CA VAL A 43 19.49 7.22 8.14
C VAL A 43 20.58 6.23 8.52
N LYS A 44 21.79 6.69 8.86
CA LYS A 44 22.88 5.81 9.30
C LYS A 44 22.57 5.12 10.63
N ALA A 45 21.97 5.82 11.60
CA ALA A 45 21.59 5.25 12.89
C ALA A 45 20.49 4.18 12.76
N ASP A 46 19.55 4.37 11.84
CA ASP A 46 18.53 3.37 11.52
C ASP A 46 19.14 2.16 10.78
N ALA A 47 20.14 2.38 9.93
CA ALA A 47 20.86 1.30 9.24
C ALA A 47 21.64 0.39 10.21
N THR A 48 22.28 0.94 11.26
CA THR A 48 22.95 0.15 12.31
C THR A 48 22.00 -0.51 13.29
N SER A 49 20.73 -0.08 13.36
CA SER A 49 19.71 -0.69 14.22
C SER A 49 19.04 -1.91 13.60
N THR A 50 19.50 -2.37 12.43
CA THR A 50 19.07 -3.64 11.84
C THR A 50 19.78 -4.85 12.49
N SER A 51 19.99 -4.80 13.80
CA SER A 51 20.12 -6.04 14.57
C SER A 51 18.70 -6.43 14.94
N GLN A 52 18.03 -7.14 14.03
CA GLN A 52 16.78 -7.82 14.33
C GLN A 52 17.08 -8.84 15.44
N SER A 53 16.99 -8.39 16.69
CA SER A 53 16.68 -9.28 17.80
C SER A 53 15.52 -10.17 17.35
N PRO A 54 15.55 -11.49 17.61
CA PRO A 54 14.48 -12.38 17.18
C PRO A 54 13.18 -11.82 17.75
N SER A 55 12.35 -11.25 16.86
CA SER A 55 11.14 -10.54 17.24
C SER A 55 10.37 -11.46 18.18
N ALA A 56 10.21 -11.04 19.44
CA ALA A 56 9.46 -11.80 20.41
C ALA A 56 8.12 -12.15 19.75
N ARG A 57 7.83 -13.45 19.60
CA ARG A 57 6.61 -13.90 18.94
C ARG A 57 5.44 -13.14 19.54
N HIS A 58 4.68 -12.44 18.70
CA HIS A 58 3.49 -11.73 19.16
C HIS A 58 2.59 -12.74 19.88
N SER A 59 2.29 -12.47 21.14
CA SER A 59 1.37 -13.30 21.94
C SER A 59 -0.05 -12.84 21.64
N PHE A 60 -0.74 -13.56 20.76
CA PHE A 60 -2.11 -13.23 20.36
C PHE A 60 -3.09 -13.47 21.52
N LYS A 61 -3.93 -12.47 21.82
CA LYS A 61 -5.02 -12.57 22.80
C LYS A 61 -6.18 -13.41 22.26
N ARG A 62 -6.41 -13.35 20.93
CA ARG A 62 -7.39 -14.18 20.23
C ARG A 62 -6.70 -15.37 19.56
N GLU A 63 -7.00 -16.57 20.03
CA GLU A 63 -6.40 -17.80 19.48
C GLU A 63 -6.63 -17.96 17.97
N GLY A 64 -7.80 -17.54 17.46
CA GLY A 64 -8.10 -17.61 16.02
C GLY A 64 -7.11 -16.82 15.17
N PHE A 65 -6.65 -15.66 15.66
CA PHE A 65 -5.64 -14.85 14.97
C PHE A 65 -4.26 -15.50 15.04
N GLY A 66 -3.90 -16.08 16.20
CA GLY A 66 -2.68 -16.87 16.33
C GLY A 66 -2.62 -18.04 15.35
N ARG A 67 -3.69 -18.84 15.26
CA ARG A 67 -3.78 -19.95 14.29
C ARG A 67 -3.65 -19.48 12.85
N GLN A 68 -4.26 -18.35 12.49
CA GLN A 68 -4.15 -17.80 11.14
C GLN A 68 -2.73 -17.29 10.85
N PHE A 69 -2.08 -16.65 11.82
CA PHE A 69 -0.70 -16.19 11.71
C PHE A 69 0.27 -17.37 11.47
N ASP A 70 0.11 -18.45 12.24
CA ASP A 70 0.93 -19.67 12.08
C ASP A 70 0.69 -20.37 10.73
N PHE A 71 -0.56 -20.42 10.30
CA PHE A 71 -0.92 -20.95 8.98
C PHE A 71 -0.28 -20.12 7.85
N ASN A 72 -0.38 -18.79 7.92
CA ASN A 72 0.24 -17.89 6.94
C ASN A 72 1.76 -18.09 6.90
N ASN A 73 2.42 -18.18 8.05
CA ASN A 73 3.86 -18.45 8.11
C ASN A 73 4.24 -19.82 7.51
N THR A 74 3.38 -20.82 7.68
CA THR A 74 3.57 -22.13 7.05
C THR A 74 3.50 -22.03 5.53
N ILE A 75 2.56 -21.25 4.99
CA ILE A 75 2.47 -20.99 3.55
C ILE A 75 3.68 -20.22 3.06
N ILE A 76 4.06 -19.12 3.72
CA ILE A 76 5.25 -18.33 3.38
C ILE A 76 6.46 -19.24 3.26
N LYS A 77 6.72 -20.08 4.28
CA LYS A 77 7.86 -21.01 4.27
C LYS A 77 7.83 -21.95 3.07
N LYS A 78 6.66 -22.50 2.70
CA LYS A 78 6.53 -23.39 1.54
C LYS A 78 6.73 -22.63 0.22
N LEU A 79 6.17 -21.42 0.10
CA LEU A 79 6.29 -20.59 -1.09
C LEU A 79 7.72 -20.08 -1.31
N SER A 80 8.44 -19.70 -0.25
CA SER A 80 9.84 -19.27 -0.33
C SER A 80 10.74 -20.35 -0.92
N GLN A 81 10.42 -21.64 -0.71
CA GLN A 81 11.17 -22.76 -1.31
C GLN A 81 10.97 -22.85 -2.84
N LEU A 82 9.90 -22.28 -3.37
CA LEU A 82 9.52 -22.32 -4.78
C LEU A 82 9.96 -21.06 -5.55
N GLN A 83 10.51 -20.05 -4.87
CA GLN A 83 10.81 -18.74 -5.44
C GLN A 83 11.85 -18.79 -6.57
N ASN A 84 12.67 -19.84 -6.62
CA ASN A 84 13.71 -20.05 -7.64
C ASN A 84 13.20 -20.79 -8.90
N ILE A 85 11.90 -21.13 -8.96
CA ILE A 85 11.31 -21.76 -10.14
C ILE A 85 11.04 -20.68 -11.19
N GLU A 86 11.56 -20.90 -12.40
CA GLU A 86 11.41 -19.99 -13.52
C GLU A 86 9.92 -19.77 -13.88
N GLY A 87 9.55 -18.52 -14.14
CA GLY A 87 8.19 -18.15 -14.54
C GLY A 87 7.18 -17.93 -13.41
N VAL A 88 7.50 -18.25 -12.15
CA VAL A 88 6.58 -18.08 -11.00
C VAL A 88 7.10 -17.16 -9.89
N THR A 89 8.35 -16.72 -9.97
CA THR A 89 9.02 -15.90 -8.95
C THR A 89 8.25 -14.64 -8.57
N VAL A 90 7.70 -13.92 -9.55
CA VAL A 90 6.96 -12.66 -9.32
C VAL A 90 5.70 -12.93 -8.51
N ILE A 91 4.85 -13.85 -8.98
CA ILE A 91 3.60 -14.23 -8.31
C ILE A 91 3.86 -14.75 -6.91
N ILE A 92 4.88 -15.60 -6.73
CA ILE A 92 5.26 -16.11 -5.41
C ILE A 92 5.67 -14.98 -4.47
N SER A 93 6.44 -14.00 -4.97
CA SER A 93 6.91 -12.87 -4.16
C SER A 93 5.73 -11.98 -3.74
N GLU A 94 4.79 -11.72 -4.64
CA GLU A 94 3.55 -10.96 -4.35
C GLU A 94 2.71 -11.67 -3.27
N VAL A 95 2.46 -12.98 -3.42
CA VAL A 95 1.69 -13.74 -2.44
C VAL A 95 2.37 -13.79 -1.07
N ILE A 96 3.71 -13.95 -1.04
CA ILE A 96 4.47 -13.87 0.21
C ILE A 96 4.30 -12.49 0.86
N GLN A 97 4.41 -11.42 0.07
CA GLN A 97 4.24 -10.06 0.56
C GLN A 97 2.85 -9.84 1.15
N ASP A 98 1.79 -10.30 0.46
CA ASP A 98 0.41 -10.21 0.95
C ASP A 98 0.21 -10.97 2.27
N LEU A 99 0.81 -12.15 2.40
CA LEU A 99 0.74 -12.94 3.64
C LEU A 99 1.50 -12.25 4.79
N VAL A 100 2.62 -11.59 4.51
CA VAL A 100 3.36 -10.79 5.49
C VAL A 100 2.52 -9.59 5.94
N VAL A 101 1.93 -8.85 5.02
CA VAL A 101 1.03 -7.72 5.33
C VAL A 101 -0.18 -8.19 6.13
N ARG A 102 -0.76 -9.34 5.77
CA ARG A 102 -1.87 -9.94 6.52
C ARG A 102 -1.45 -10.31 7.94
N ASN A 103 -0.24 -10.83 8.13
CA ASN A 103 0.30 -11.15 9.45
C ASN A 103 0.44 -9.90 10.32
N GLU A 104 0.95 -8.79 9.79
CA GLU A 104 0.99 -7.51 10.52
C GLU A 104 -0.43 -6.99 10.82
N THR A 105 -1.35 -7.13 9.87
CA THR A 105 -2.75 -6.74 10.06
C THR A 105 -3.40 -7.54 11.19
N LEU A 106 -3.11 -8.85 11.31
CA LEU A 106 -3.59 -9.67 12.43
C LEU A 106 -3.06 -9.19 13.78
N LYS A 107 -1.79 -8.79 13.86
CA LYS A 107 -1.19 -8.24 15.10
C LYS A 107 -1.87 -6.94 15.52
N ILE A 108 -2.07 -6.04 14.56
CA ILE A 108 -2.78 -4.76 14.79
C ILE A 108 -4.21 -5.03 15.21
N ALA A 109 -4.91 -5.89 14.46
CA ALA A 109 -6.28 -6.30 14.73
C ALA A 109 -6.42 -6.85 16.14
N ASP A 110 -5.48 -7.71 16.57
CA ASP A 110 -5.48 -8.34 17.90
C ASP A 110 -5.45 -7.31 19.03
N SER A 111 -4.62 -6.27 18.86
CA SER A 111 -4.41 -5.21 19.85
C SER A 111 -5.46 -4.10 19.80
N HIS A 112 -6.04 -3.82 18.64
CA HIS A 112 -6.92 -2.68 18.41
C HIS A 112 -8.19 -3.08 17.66
N LEU A 113 -9.22 -3.52 18.40
CA LEU A 113 -10.56 -3.81 17.86
C LEU A 113 -11.17 -2.63 17.07
N GLN A 114 -10.78 -1.40 17.43
CA GLN A 114 -11.28 -0.18 16.80
C GLN A 114 -10.72 0.06 15.39
N VAL A 115 -9.63 -0.63 15.01
CA VAL A 115 -9.02 -0.47 13.68
C VAL A 115 -10.00 -0.80 12.56
N PHE A 116 -11.05 -1.58 12.79
CA PHE A 116 -12.07 -1.84 11.76
C PHE A 116 -13.36 -1.05 11.93
N GLN A 117 -13.46 -0.18 12.94
CA GLN A 117 -14.68 0.62 13.16
C GLN A 117 -14.95 1.59 12.00
N PHE A 118 -13.93 2.03 11.26
CA PHE A 118 -14.13 2.84 10.06
C PHE A 118 -14.89 2.08 8.95
N LEU A 119 -14.80 0.75 8.90
CA LEU A 119 -15.57 -0.07 7.96
C LEU A 119 -17.05 -0.13 8.37
N ASP A 120 -17.33 -0.19 9.67
CA ASP A 120 -18.70 -0.18 10.19
C ASP A 120 -19.41 1.15 9.92
N ILE A 121 -18.71 2.28 10.04
CA ILE A 121 -19.25 3.61 9.74
C ILE A 121 -19.69 3.72 8.28
N LYS A 122 -18.91 3.12 7.35
CA LYS A 122 -19.24 3.12 5.92
C LYS A 122 -20.45 2.23 5.59
N SER A 123 -20.67 1.16 6.35
CA SER A 123 -21.84 0.26 6.19
C SER A 123 -23.15 0.88 6.70
N LYS A 124 -23.08 1.72 7.73
CA LYS A 124 -24.23 2.41 8.35
C LYS A 124 -24.59 3.75 7.70
N ALA A 125 -23.73 4.27 6.82
CA ALA A 125 -23.98 5.49 6.06
C ALA A 125 -24.74 5.24 4.74
N ARG A 126 -25.34 4.04 4.57
CA ARG A 126 -26.24 3.69 3.46
C ARG A 126 -27.67 3.51 3.93
#